data_AF-A0A402XLI8-F1
#
_entry.id   AF-A0A402XLI8-F1
#
_cell.length_a   1.000
_cell.length_b   1.000
_cell.length_c   1.000
_cell.angle_alpha   90.00
_cell.angle_beta   90.00
_cell.angle_gamma   90.00
#
_symmetry.space_group_name_H-M   'P 1'
#
loop_
_entity.id
_entity.type
_entity.pdbx_description
1 polymer ?
#
loop_
_entity_poly.entity_id
_entity_poly.type
_entity_poly.pdbx_seq_one_letter_code
_entity_poly.pdbx_strand_id
1 'polypeptide(L)'
;MDVSCVGLYLMETLGKPDYHTSPLIQEWLVPLSDAFFSSNIDVVNSPGSWLGSTGLTYLMAEYFVRHPEKMQSHNGAFIKTMLQGMYDEVSCPDLSLICQEIYTDCYLPTDAVAPYARQDDFGKMDGSGEPDWESKDAFNWVLLSSAEENSVMMVSDNSLSEMLEPDFDTHWRSFFLYRDGELQEASGYQLDHLFNDVFPVFRKAYQSFCSAHEFGRILDILLPEGEVKEQFRTAALSGASDVKMVDDDSQLKLGEIFEPYLDDWLLQEGHIQQITDCYELQEVSGSEKAETFFCLGAAFCRYSSSAVFGTEWESPQILRGYASGLLEEAHRQHPALFAAEDFTPEERMGDIRGRLRGGDGGHFTCTAVLSDILVEHAEKNFPQRLATLYPMAWR
;
A
#
# COMPACT_ATOMS: atom_id res chain seq x y z
N MET A 1 36.24 -1.58 -9.20
CA MET A 1 35.36 -0.50 -9.71
C MET A 1 34.25 -0.32 -8.70
N ASP A 2 33.87 0.91 -8.40
CA ASP A 2 32.66 1.19 -7.64
C ASP A 2 31.46 0.94 -8.56
N VAL A 3 30.66 -0.07 -8.23
CA VAL A 3 29.47 -0.48 -9.00
C VAL A 3 28.18 -0.16 -8.25
N SER A 4 28.25 0.61 -7.16
CA SER A 4 27.10 0.93 -6.30
C SER A 4 25.90 1.50 -7.07
N CYS A 5 26.13 2.36 -8.07
CA CYS A 5 25.08 3.01 -8.87
C CYS A 5 24.38 2.08 -9.89
N VAL A 6 24.96 0.91 -10.21
CA VAL A 6 24.46 -0.01 -11.24
C VAL A 6 24.29 -1.45 -10.73
N GLY A 7 24.66 -1.71 -9.46
CA GLY A 7 24.68 -3.04 -8.88
C GLY A 7 23.34 -3.74 -8.96
N LEU A 8 22.24 -3.03 -8.63
CA LEU A 8 20.88 -3.56 -8.69
C LEU A 8 20.54 -4.09 -10.10
N TYR A 9 20.71 -3.27 -11.13
CA TYR A 9 20.44 -3.65 -12.52
C TYR A 9 21.32 -4.80 -13.02
N LEU A 10 22.57 -4.85 -12.57
CA LEU A 10 23.48 -5.95 -12.89
C LEU A 10 23.01 -7.26 -12.25
N MET A 11 22.55 -7.23 -11.00
CA MET A 11 21.99 -8.40 -10.31
C MET A 11 20.65 -8.84 -10.91
N GLU A 12 19.77 -7.90 -11.26
CA GLU A 12 18.50 -8.20 -11.94
C GLU A 12 18.70 -8.93 -13.27
N THR A 13 19.76 -8.57 -14.00
CA THR A 13 20.05 -9.14 -15.31
C THR A 13 20.84 -10.45 -15.18
N LEU A 14 21.98 -10.41 -14.49
CA LEU A 14 22.92 -11.53 -14.38
C LEU A 14 22.48 -12.59 -13.35
N GLY A 15 21.50 -12.27 -12.50
CA GLY A 15 20.86 -13.23 -11.62
C GLY A 15 19.85 -14.14 -12.32
N LYS A 16 19.60 -13.96 -13.63
CA LYS A 16 18.67 -14.83 -14.40
C LYS A 16 19.28 -16.19 -14.73
N PRO A 17 18.46 -17.24 -14.95
CA PRO A 17 18.91 -18.61 -15.17
C PRO A 17 19.96 -18.77 -16.27
N ASP A 18 19.83 -18.00 -17.36
CA ASP A 18 20.74 -18.02 -18.51
C ASP A 18 22.22 -17.78 -18.13
N TYR A 19 22.47 -17.12 -16.99
CA TYR A 19 23.81 -16.74 -16.54
C TYR A 19 24.32 -17.58 -15.36
N HIS A 20 23.49 -18.45 -14.78
CA HIS A 20 23.85 -19.30 -13.63
C HIS A 20 24.93 -20.32 -13.98
N THR A 21 24.91 -20.82 -15.21
CA THR A 21 25.85 -21.86 -15.67
C THR A 21 27.26 -21.35 -15.96
N SER A 22 27.48 -20.02 -15.93
CA SER A 22 28.78 -19.42 -16.22
C SER A 22 29.59 -19.20 -14.93
N PRO A 23 30.67 -19.97 -14.70
CA PRO A 23 31.46 -19.83 -13.47
C PRO A 23 32.07 -18.44 -13.30
N LEU A 24 32.48 -17.82 -14.41
CA LEU A 24 33.09 -16.49 -14.41
C LEU A 24 32.08 -15.40 -14.02
N ILE A 25 30.81 -15.54 -14.42
CA ILE A 25 29.77 -14.59 -14.00
C ILE A 25 29.48 -14.80 -12.51
N GLN A 26 29.32 -16.04 -12.06
CA GLN A 26 28.97 -16.34 -10.67
C GLN A 26 30.10 -15.97 -9.68
N GLU A 27 31.36 -16.19 -10.04
CA GLU A 27 32.53 -15.79 -9.21
C GLU A 27 32.55 -14.28 -8.93
N TRP A 28 32.07 -13.47 -9.89
CA TRP A 28 31.97 -12.03 -9.74
C TRP A 28 30.66 -11.59 -9.09
N LEU A 29 29.54 -12.21 -9.46
CA LEU A 29 28.19 -11.79 -9.06
C LEU A 29 27.88 -12.13 -7.60
N VAL A 30 28.30 -13.30 -7.11
CA VAL A 30 27.97 -13.76 -5.76
C VAL A 30 28.53 -12.81 -4.69
N PRO A 31 29.84 -12.48 -4.67
CA PRO A 31 30.37 -11.54 -3.67
C PRO A 31 29.75 -10.14 -3.75
N LEU A 32 29.41 -9.69 -4.96
CA LEU A 32 28.72 -8.42 -5.16
C LEU A 32 27.32 -8.44 -4.54
N SER A 33 26.54 -9.50 -4.81
CA SER A 33 25.19 -9.68 -4.26
C SER A 33 25.20 -9.81 -2.73
N ASP A 34 26.12 -10.59 -2.18
CA ASP A 34 26.26 -10.76 -0.73
C ASP A 34 26.57 -9.42 -0.04
N ALA A 35 27.49 -8.62 -0.58
CA ALA A 35 27.82 -7.30 -0.05
C ALA A 35 26.61 -6.33 -0.12
N PHE A 36 25.86 -6.40 -1.22
CA PHE A 36 24.67 -5.59 -1.42
C PHE A 36 23.57 -5.96 -0.42
N PHE A 37 23.17 -7.23 -0.34
CA PHE A 37 22.10 -7.68 0.55
C PHE A 37 22.48 -7.50 2.02
N SER A 38 23.72 -7.79 2.42
CA SER A 38 24.19 -7.54 3.78
C SER A 38 23.98 -6.08 4.23
N SER A 39 24.05 -5.13 3.31
CA SER A 39 23.90 -3.70 3.60
C SER A 39 22.48 -3.17 3.36
N ASN A 40 21.64 -3.88 2.59
CA ASN A 40 20.37 -3.35 2.08
C ASN A 40 19.18 -4.31 2.22
N ILE A 41 19.32 -5.45 2.90
CA ILE A 41 18.27 -6.47 3.01
C ILE A 41 16.90 -5.90 3.46
N ASP A 42 16.91 -4.98 4.42
CA ASP A 42 15.69 -4.32 4.92
C ASP A 42 15.11 -3.33 3.90
N VAL A 43 15.97 -2.65 3.16
CA VAL A 43 15.58 -1.67 2.12
C VAL A 43 14.98 -2.40 0.92
N VAL A 44 15.67 -3.44 0.45
CA VAL A 44 15.32 -4.24 -0.72
C VAL A 44 14.02 -5.03 -0.50
N ASN A 45 13.78 -5.46 0.74
CA ASN A 45 12.54 -6.14 1.11
C ASN A 45 11.56 -5.23 1.87
N SER A 46 11.71 -3.92 1.74
CA SER A 46 10.82 -2.94 2.40
C SER A 46 9.35 -3.33 2.20
N PRO A 47 8.51 -3.10 3.22
CA PRO A 47 7.07 -3.37 3.13
C PRO A 47 6.46 -2.76 1.85
N GLY A 48 5.58 -3.50 1.15
CA GLY A 48 4.93 -3.06 -0.10
C GLY A 48 5.83 -3.00 -1.35
N SER A 49 7.06 -3.54 -1.31
CA SER A 49 7.89 -3.76 -2.50
C SER A 49 8.09 -5.26 -2.71
N TRP A 50 7.70 -5.78 -3.86
CA TRP A 50 8.16 -7.08 -4.35
C TRP A 50 9.51 -6.91 -5.05
N LEU A 51 10.35 -7.95 -5.05
CA LEU A 51 11.55 -7.96 -5.89
C LEU A 51 11.08 -8.04 -7.34
N GLY A 52 10.96 -6.93 -8.08
CA GLY A 52 10.43 -6.94 -9.46
C GLY A 52 11.22 -7.77 -10.50
N SER A 53 12.18 -8.61 -10.07
CA SER A 53 13.03 -9.45 -10.90
C SER A 53 13.25 -10.83 -10.30
N THR A 54 12.95 -11.87 -11.09
CA THR A 54 13.34 -13.27 -10.88
C THR A 54 14.79 -13.43 -10.46
N GLY A 55 15.68 -12.65 -11.11
CA GLY A 55 17.12 -12.76 -10.86
C GLY A 55 17.52 -12.25 -9.49
N LEU A 56 16.86 -11.20 -8.98
CA LEU A 56 17.08 -10.73 -7.61
C LEU A 56 16.55 -11.73 -6.60
N THR A 57 15.35 -12.29 -6.83
CA THR A 57 14.74 -13.29 -5.95
C THR A 57 15.63 -14.52 -5.82
N TYR A 58 16.16 -15.04 -6.93
CA TYR A 58 17.10 -16.15 -6.92
C TYR A 58 18.38 -15.83 -6.12
N LEU A 59 19.02 -14.69 -6.41
CA LEU A 59 20.25 -14.30 -5.70
C LEU A 59 20.02 -14.11 -4.20
N MET A 60 18.85 -13.60 -3.80
CA MET A 60 18.47 -13.43 -2.39
C MET A 60 18.17 -14.78 -1.72
N ALA A 61 17.48 -15.70 -2.38
CA ALA A 61 17.25 -17.06 -1.87
C ALA A 61 18.60 -17.77 -1.58
N GLU A 62 19.50 -17.71 -2.55
CA GLU A 62 20.87 -18.20 -2.45
C GLU A 62 21.71 -17.49 -1.37
N TYR A 63 21.49 -16.19 -1.17
CA TYR A 63 22.11 -15.44 -0.07
C TYR A 63 21.70 -16.02 1.29
N PHE A 64 20.42 -16.34 1.50
CA PHE A 64 19.98 -16.95 2.75
C PHE A 64 20.57 -18.35 2.98
N VAL A 65 20.78 -19.15 1.93
CA VAL A 65 21.48 -20.44 2.04
C VAL A 65 22.92 -20.26 2.50
N ARG A 66 23.61 -19.24 1.97
CA ARG A 66 25.00 -18.91 2.36
C ARG A 66 25.09 -18.29 3.76
N HIS A 67 24.06 -17.61 4.22
CA HIS A 67 23.98 -16.88 5.50
C HIS A 67 22.73 -17.31 6.29
N PRO A 68 22.65 -18.56 6.77
CA PRO A 68 21.44 -19.13 7.37
C PRO A 68 20.98 -18.39 8.64
N GLU A 69 21.88 -17.72 9.37
CA GLU A 69 21.52 -16.87 10.51
C GLU A 69 20.65 -15.65 10.12
N LYS A 70 20.65 -15.29 8.83
CA LYS A 70 19.81 -14.21 8.29
C LYS A 70 18.36 -14.63 8.11
N MET A 71 18.07 -15.93 7.95
CA MET A 71 16.68 -16.42 7.85
C MET A 71 15.85 -16.09 9.10
N GLN A 72 16.49 -16.02 10.27
CA GLN A 72 15.86 -15.64 11.53
C GLN A 72 15.98 -14.13 11.79
N SER A 73 17.19 -13.57 11.69
CA SER A 73 17.41 -12.15 12.03
C SER A 73 16.73 -11.17 11.06
N HIS A 74 16.41 -11.61 9.84
CA HIS A 74 15.71 -10.83 8.82
C HIS A 74 14.52 -11.63 8.28
N ASN A 75 13.71 -12.18 9.20
CA ASN A 75 12.70 -13.17 8.86
C ASN A 75 11.64 -12.68 7.86
N GLY A 76 11.14 -11.45 8.02
CA GLY A 76 10.18 -10.88 7.06
C GLY A 76 10.73 -10.82 5.63
N ALA A 77 12.01 -10.45 5.48
CA ALA A 77 12.70 -10.45 4.19
C ALA A 77 12.86 -11.86 3.60
N PHE A 78 13.22 -12.83 4.45
CA PHE A 78 13.31 -14.23 4.06
C PHE A 78 11.97 -14.79 3.56
N ILE A 79 10.90 -14.63 4.36
CA ILE A 79 9.57 -15.14 4.03
C ILE A 79 9.04 -14.54 2.74
N LYS A 80 9.16 -13.21 2.55
CA LYS A 80 8.80 -12.56 1.30
C LYS A 80 9.57 -13.12 0.09
N THR A 81 10.87 -13.37 0.26
CA THR A 81 11.70 -13.92 -0.82
C THR A 81 11.25 -15.33 -1.21
N MET A 82 10.97 -16.18 -0.21
CA MET A 82 10.49 -17.55 -0.46
C MET A 82 9.12 -17.56 -1.11
N LEU A 83 8.17 -16.77 -0.59
CA LEU A 83 6.84 -16.61 -1.16
C LEU A 83 6.94 -16.18 -2.62
N GLN A 84 7.73 -15.14 -2.88
CA GLN A 84 7.92 -14.63 -4.22
C GLN A 84 8.52 -15.66 -5.20
N GLY A 85 9.52 -16.41 -4.76
CA GLY A 85 10.13 -17.44 -5.59
C GLY A 85 9.17 -18.55 -6.00
N MET A 86 8.12 -18.79 -5.21
CA MET A 86 7.07 -19.76 -5.55
C MET A 86 6.13 -19.27 -6.66
N TYR A 87 6.02 -17.95 -6.86
CA TYR A 87 5.11 -17.35 -7.84
C TYR A 87 5.73 -17.07 -9.22
N ASP A 88 7.05 -17.26 -9.38
CA ASP A 88 7.78 -16.93 -10.61
C ASP A 88 8.13 -18.15 -11.48
N GLU A 89 7.14 -19.01 -11.70
CA GLU A 89 7.31 -20.26 -12.47
C GLU A 89 7.61 -20.01 -13.95
N VAL A 90 7.19 -18.87 -14.50
CA VAL A 90 7.31 -18.56 -15.94
C VAL A 90 8.73 -18.15 -16.31
N SER A 91 9.42 -17.42 -15.43
CA SER A 91 10.74 -16.85 -15.74
C SER A 91 11.90 -17.75 -15.29
N CYS A 92 11.67 -18.58 -14.27
CA CYS A 92 12.62 -19.59 -13.81
C CYS A 92 11.87 -20.83 -13.27
N PRO A 93 11.69 -21.88 -14.11
CA PRO A 93 10.89 -23.06 -13.73
C PRO A 93 11.37 -23.79 -12.47
N ASP A 94 12.65 -23.70 -12.14
CA ASP A 94 13.24 -24.38 -10.98
C ASP A 94 13.20 -23.53 -9.69
N LEU A 95 12.90 -22.22 -9.77
CA LEU A 95 12.98 -21.31 -8.62
C LEU A 95 11.96 -21.65 -7.54
N SER A 96 10.75 -22.08 -7.92
CA SER A 96 9.72 -22.48 -6.98
C SER A 96 10.16 -23.69 -6.15
N LEU A 97 10.72 -24.71 -6.81
CA LEU A 97 11.27 -25.89 -6.14
C LEU A 97 12.44 -25.52 -5.22
N ILE A 98 13.38 -24.69 -5.68
CA ILE A 98 14.50 -24.20 -4.86
C ILE A 98 14.00 -23.51 -3.60
N CYS A 99 13.01 -22.61 -3.71
CA CYS A 99 12.47 -21.91 -2.55
C CYS A 99 11.71 -22.84 -1.59
N GLN A 100 10.98 -23.82 -2.12
CA GLN A 100 10.34 -24.86 -1.30
C GLN A 100 11.36 -25.69 -0.53
N GLU A 101 12.45 -26.12 -1.18
CA GLU A 101 13.54 -26.88 -0.56
C GLU A 101 14.25 -26.04 0.52
N ILE A 102 14.60 -24.79 0.24
CA ILE A 102 15.22 -23.89 1.23
C ILE A 102 14.30 -23.72 2.45
N TYR A 103 13.01 -23.48 2.23
CA TYR A 103 12.06 -23.31 3.32
C TYR A 103 11.92 -24.60 4.16
N THR A 104 11.71 -25.74 3.49
CA THR A 104 11.41 -27.03 4.12
C THR A 104 12.63 -27.64 4.81
N ASP A 105 13.79 -27.60 4.16
CA ASP A 105 14.98 -28.34 4.61
C ASP A 105 15.93 -27.49 5.46
N CYS A 106 15.90 -26.17 5.30
CA CYS A 106 16.83 -25.27 6.02
C CYS A 106 16.14 -24.45 7.12
N TYR A 107 14.90 -23.98 6.90
CA TYR A 107 14.24 -23.06 7.83
C TYR A 107 13.30 -23.76 8.83
N LEU A 108 12.37 -24.60 8.36
CA LEU A 108 11.44 -25.31 9.25
C LEU A 108 12.12 -26.19 10.32
N PRO A 109 13.25 -26.87 10.05
CA PRO A 109 13.89 -27.71 11.06
C PRO A 109 14.63 -26.94 12.15
N THR A 110 14.73 -25.61 12.06
CA THR A 110 15.42 -24.81 13.07
C THR A 110 14.67 -24.83 14.40
N ASP A 111 15.40 -24.78 15.52
CA ASP A 111 14.81 -24.86 16.87
C ASP A 111 13.76 -23.76 17.13
N ALA A 112 13.88 -22.61 16.47
CA ALA A 112 12.94 -21.50 16.59
C ALA A 112 11.60 -21.74 15.88
N VAL A 113 11.57 -22.61 14.86
CA VAL A 113 10.42 -22.79 13.96
C VAL A 113 9.79 -24.17 14.12
N ALA A 114 10.60 -25.19 14.35
CA ALA A 114 10.18 -26.59 14.45
C ALA A 114 9.01 -26.85 15.44
N PRO A 115 8.89 -26.14 16.59
CA PRO A 115 7.72 -26.31 17.47
C PRO A 115 6.39 -25.91 16.83
N TYR A 116 6.41 -24.95 15.90
CA TYR A 116 5.22 -24.41 15.23
C TYR A 116 4.86 -25.24 13.99
N ALA A 117 5.86 -25.78 13.29
CA ALA A 117 5.64 -26.74 12.21
C ALA A 117 4.97 -28.05 12.70
N ARG A 118 4.99 -28.33 14.01
CA ARG A 118 4.36 -29.52 14.61
C ARG A 118 2.96 -29.27 15.16
N GLN A 119 2.42 -28.05 15.01
CA GLN A 119 1.05 -27.77 15.42
C GLN A 119 0.07 -28.49 14.50
N ASP A 120 -1.09 -28.87 15.03
CA ASP A 120 -2.08 -29.67 14.30
C ASP A 120 -2.61 -28.94 13.04
N ASP A 121 -2.62 -27.61 13.05
CA ASP A 121 -3.10 -26.77 11.95
C ASP A 121 -2.01 -26.46 10.90
N PHE A 122 -0.76 -26.90 11.08
CA PHE A 122 0.32 -26.60 10.14
C PHE A 122 0.28 -27.49 8.89
N GLY A 123 0.49 -26.86 7.72
CA GLY A 123 0.72 -27.53 6.45
C GLY A 123 -0.36 -28.56 6.10
N LYS A 124 0.06 -29.82 5.93
CA LYS A 124 -0.83 -30.95 5.59
C LYS A 124 -1.82 -31.35 6.68
N MET A 125 -1.68 -30.81 7.90
CA MET A 125 -2.53 -31.13 9.06
C MET A 125 -2.59 -32.63 9.40
N ASP A 126 -1.54 -33.38 9.08
CA ASP A 126 -1.42 -34.82 9.32
C ASP A 126 -0.37 -35.19 10.40
N GLY A 127 0.23 -34.17 11.02
CA GLY A 127 1.27 -34.31 12.03
C GLY A 127 2.67 -34.61 11.49
N SER A 128 2.87 -34.62 10.16
CA SER A 128 4.20 -34.78 9.53
C SER A 128 5.12 -33.58 9.78
N GLY A 129 4.52 -32.41 9.98
CA GLY A 129 5.22 -31.13 10.00
C GLY A 129 5.72 -30.68 8.62
N GLU A 130 5.12 -31.21 7.56
CA GLU A 130 5.39 -30.81 6.18
C GLU A 130 4.37 -29.78 5.69
N PRO A 131 4.81 -28.76 4.94
CA PRO A 131 3.91 -27.88 4.19
C PRO A 131 3.05 -28.66 3.19
N ASP A 132 1.85 -28.14 2.92
CA ASP A 132 1.01 -28.55 1.80
C ASP A 132 1.11 -27.52 0.67
N TRP A 133 2.10 -27.71 -0.23
CA TRP A 133 2.31 -26.83 -1.37
C TRP A 133 1.22 -26.92 -2.45
N GLU A 134 0.32 -27.91 -2.37
CA GLU A 134 -0.80 -28.03 -3.32
C GLU A 134 -1.98 -27.12 -2.92
N SER A 135 -2.04 -26.68 -1.66
CA SER A 135 -3.12 -25.86 -1.12
C SER A 135 -2.62 -24.47 -0.71
N LYS A 136 -3.18 -23.43 -1.34
CA LYS A 136 -2.91 -22.04 -0.94
C LYS A 136 -3.57 -21.62 0.37
N ASP A 137 -4.57 -22.39 0.81
CA ASP A 137 -5.26 -22.18 2.08
C ASP A 137 -4.61 -22.92 3.25
N ALA A 138 -3.65 -23.82 2.98
CA ALA A 138 -2.89 -24.47 4.02
C ALA A 138 -1.97 -23.48 4.73
N PHE A 139 -1.89 -23.59 6.06
CA PHE A 139 -1.03 -22.76 6.91
C PHE A 139 0.43 -23.23 6.80
N ASN A 140 1.07 -22.88 5.69
CA ASN A 140 2.43 -23.30 5.36
C ASN A 140 3.50 -22.36 5.93
N TRP A 141 3.14 -21.12 6.27
CA TRP A 141 4.12 -20.06 6.54
C TRP A 141 4.21 -19.73 8.01
N VAL A 142 5.38 -19.95 8.61
CA VAL A 142 5.75 -19.53 9.96
C VAL A 142 6.68 -18.32 9.92
N LEU A 143 6.22 -17.18 10.42
CA LEU A 143 6.96 -15.92 10.55
C LEU A 143 7.39 -15.71 12.01
N LEU A 144 8.61 -15.23 12.20
CA LEU A 144 9.19 -14.91 13.50
C LEU A 144 9.24 -13.39 13.69
N SER A 145 8.89 -12.93 14.89
CA SER A 145 9.18 -11.56 15.34
C SER A 145 10.64 -11.40 15.73
N SER A 146 11.01 -10.20 16.19
CA SER A 146 12.27 -9.99 16.91
C SER A 146 12.36 -10.90 18.15
N ALA A 147 13.58 -11.18 18.60
CA ALA A 147 13.83 -11.98 19.80
C ALA A 147 13.27 -11.34 21.09
N GLU A 148 13.12 -10.02 21.12
CA GLU A 148 12.53 -9.30 22.26
C GLU A 148 11.03 -9.50 22.37
N GLU A 149 10.34 -9.56 21.22
CA GLU A 149 8.88 -9.74 21.16
C GLU A 149 8.44 -11.21 21.29
N ASN A 150 9.35 -12.15 21.02
CA ASN A 150 9.16 -13.61 21.14
C ASN A 150 7.79 -14.12 20.65
N SER A 151 7.36 -13.61 19.51
CA SER A 151 6.05 -13.86 18.90
C SER A 151 6.23 -14.54 17.54
N VAL A 152 5.29 -15.42 17.20
CA VAL A 152 5.32 -16.22 15.96
C VAL A 152 3.94 -16.18 15.31
N MET A 153 3.92 -15.98 14.00
CA MET A 153 2.70 -15.96 13.20
C MET A 153 2.69 -17.15 12.23
N MET A 154 1.61 -17.92 12.24
CA MET A 154 1.38 -19.00 11.29
C MET A 154 0.21 -18.63 10.37
N VAL A 155 0.46 -18.59 9.07
CA VAL A 155 -0.43 -17.99 8.07
C VAL A 155 -0.45 -18.82 6.77
N SER A 156 -1.58 -18.78 6.06
CA SER A 156 -1.70 -19.43 4.76
C SER A 156 -1.08 -18.59 3.65
N ASP A 157 -0.87 -19.21 2.48
CA ASP A 157 -0.31 -18.52 1.32
C ASP A 157 -1.22 -17.39 0.81
N ASN A 158 -2.52 -17.66 0.71
CA ASN A 158 -3.52 -16.67 0.31
C ASN A 158 -3.54 -15.48 1.28
N SER A 159 -3.65 -15.75 2.59
CA SER A 159 -3.72 -14.69 3.59
C SER A 159 -2.41 -13.91 3.72
N LEU A 160 -1.26 -14.56 3.58
CA LEU A 160 0.04 -13.88 3.57
C LEU A 160 0.16 -12.94 2.37
N SER A 161 -0.25 -13.40 1.18
CA SER A 161 -0.22 -12.60 -0.04
C SER A 161 -1.14 -11.38 0.06
N GLU A 162 -2.38 -11.58 0.52
CA GLU A 162 -3.35 -10.50 0.79
C GLU A 162 -2.83 -9.49 1.82
N MET A 163 -2.20 -9.95 2.91
CA MET A 163 -1.62 -9.05 3.92
C MET A 163 -0.40 -8.28 3.43
N LEU A 164 0.32 -8.78 2.42
CA LEU A 164 1.46 -8.08 1.79
C LEU A 164 0.99 -7.08 0.72
N GLU A 165 -0.13 -7.36 0.05
CA GLU A 165 -0.78 -6.53 -0.97
C GLU A 165 -2.28 -6.34 -0.70
N PRO A 166 -2.63 -5.53 0.32
CA PRO A 166 -4.01 -5.42 0.75
C PRO A 166 -4.86 -4.57 -0.19
N ASP A 167 -6.11 -4.97 -0.32
CA ASP A 167 -7.21 -4.22 -0.92
C ASP A 167 -8.18 -3.67 0.17
N PHE A 168 -9.33 -3.14 -0.23
CA PHE A 168 -10.32 -2.57 0.70
C PHE A 168 -11.00 -3.62 1.61
N ASP A 169 -10.96 -4.90 1.23
CA ASP A 169 -11.74 -5.96 1.87
C ASP A 169 -10.83 -6.99 2.59
N THR A 170 -9.52 -6.76 2.59
CA THR A 170 -8.50 -7.64 3.17
C THR A 170 -8.75 -7.97 4.63
N HIS A 171 -8.74 -9.27 4.96
CA HIS A 171 -8.98 -9.76 6.31
C HIS A 171 -7.69 -9.92 7.13
N TRP A 172 -7.36 -8.91 7.94
CA TRP A 172 -6.16 -8.84 8.77
C TRP A 172 -6.13 -9.73 10.03
N ARG A 173 -7.02 -10.72 10.15
CA ARG A 173 -7.03 -11.68 11.28
C ARG A 173 -7.02 -13.13 10.81
N SER A 174 -6.61 -13.38 9.57
CA SER A 174 -6.50 -14.71 8.98
C SER A 174 -5.16 -15.39 9.28
N PHE A 175 -4.84 -15.56 10.57
CA PHE A 175 -3.60 -16.23 11.02
C PHE A 175 -3.73 -16.75 12.45
N PHE A 176 -2.84 -17.66 12.83
CA PHE A 176 -2.60 -18.04 14.22
C PHE A 176 -1.43 -17.23 14.77
N LEU A 177 -1.59 -16.67 15.98
CA LEU A 177 -0.54 -15.94 16.67
C LEU A 177 -0.12 -16.71 17.91
N TYR A 178 1.18 -16.89 18.08
CA TYR A 178 1.79 -17.46 19.28
C TYR A 178 2.67 -16.41 19.94
N ARG A 179 2.66 -16.36 21.27
CA ARG A 179 3.57 -15.54 22.07
C ARG A 179 4.10 -16.39 23.21
N ASP A 180 5.43 -16.39 23.37
CA ASP A 180 6.10 -17.26 24.35
C ASP A 180 5.74 -18.76 24.18
N GLY A 181 5.42 -19.17 22.96
CA GLY A 181 5.00 -20.54 22.62
C GLY A 181 3.52 -20.86 22.89
N GLU A 182 2.72 -19.91 23.40
CA GLU A 182 1.30 -20.10 23.66
C GLU A 182 0.42 -19.43 22.59
N LEU A 183 -0.60 -20.15 22.12
CA LEU A 183 -1.58 -19.62 21.16
C LEU A 183 -2.38 -18.47 21.78
N GLN A 184 -2.50 -17.37 21.03
CA GLN A 184 -3.19 -16.15 21.44
C GLN A 184 -4.58 -16.06 20.82
N GLU A 185 -5.56 -15.63 21.60
CA GLU A 185 -6.87 -15.26 21.09
C GLU A 185 -6.87 -13.88 20.44
N ALA A 186 -7.75 -13.65 19.48
CA ALA A 186 -7.89 -12.38 18.77
C ALA A 186 -8.12 -11.16 19.70
N SER A 187 -8.73 -11.37 20.87
CA SER A 187 -8.97 -10.35 21.90
C SER A 187 -7.68 -9.94 22.65
N GLY A 188 -6.63 -10.76 22.58
CA GLY A 188 -5.37 -10.57 23.31
C GLY A 188 -4.38 -9.60 22.66
N TYR A 189 -4.68 -9.08 21.46
CA TYR A 189 -3.76 -8.17 20.75
C TYR A 189 -4.47 -7.13 19.88
N GLN A 190 -3.77 -6.02 19.69
CA GLN A 190 -4.15 -4.91 18.79
C GLN A 190 -3.34 -4.99 17.51
N LEU A 191 -4.00 -4.92 16.36
CA LEU A 191 -3.36 -5.06 15.04
C LEU A 191 -2.33 -3.94 14.79
N ASP A 192 -2.61 -2.72 15.24
CA ASP A 192 -1.68 -1.60 15.12
C ASP A 192 -0.33 -1.91 15.76
N HIS A 193 -0.31 -2.35 17.01
CA HIS A 193 0.95 -2.75 17.66
C HIS A 193 1.56 -3.98 16.99
N LEU A 194 0.73 -4.97 16.64
CA LEU A 194 1.21 -6.22 16.02
C LEU A 194 1.97 -5.96 14.71
N PHE A 195 1.45 -5.12 13.81
CA PHE A 195 2.06 -4.91 12.51
C PHE A 195 3.03 -3.74 12.45
N ASN A 196 2.87 -2.75 13.32
CA ASN A 196 3.85 -1.68 13.40
C ASN A 196 5.11 -2.12 14.15
N ASP A 197 4.99 -2.90 15.23
CA ASP A 197 6.12 -3.13 16.15
C ASP A 197 6.62 -4.58 16.14
N VAL A 198 5.71 -5.56 16.09
CA VAL A 198 6.05 -6.99 16.22
C VAL A 198 6.43 -7.62 14.87
N PHE A 199 5.64 -7.39 13.84
CA PHE A 199 5.81 -7.91 12.48
C PHE A 199 5.91 -6.77 11.45
N PRO A 200 7.05 -6.04 11.44
CA PRO A 200 7.20 -4.84 10.62
C PRO A 200 7.16 -5.10 9.11
N VAL A 201 7.26 -6.37 8.68
CA VAL A 201 7.08 -6.78 7.27
C VAL A 201 5.72 -6.33 6.71
N PHE A 202 4.69 -6.26 7.56
CA PHE A 202 3.34 -5.82 7.19
C PHE A 202 3.11 -4.32 7.39
N ARG A 203 4.02 -3.60 8.06
CA ARG A 203 3.80 -2.23 8.54
C ARG A 203 3.23 -1.30 7.48
N LYS A 204 3.88 -1.17 6.32
CA LYS A 204 3.42 -0.25 5.25
C LYS A 204 2.13 -0.73 4.60
N ALA A 205 2.00 -2.04 4.37
CA ALA A 205 0.80 -2.63 3.79
C ALA A 205 -0.41 -2.34 4.69
N TYR A 206 -0.27 -2.60 6.00
CA TYR A 206 -1.30 -2.33 6.98
C TYR A 206 -1.63 -0.84 7.11
N GLN A 207 -0.62 0.04 7.16
CA GLN A 207 -0.85 1.49 7.19
C GLN A 207 -1.52 2.00 5.91
N SER A 208 -1.17 1.44 4.75
CA SER A 208 -1.80 1.73 3.47
C SER A 208 -3.27 1.31 3.49
N PHE A 209 -3.55 0.10 3.97
CA PHE A 209 -4.91 -0.41 4.18
C PHE A 209 -5.72 0.50 5.11
N CYS A 210 -5.21 0.85 6.28
CA CYS A 210 -5.92 1.73 7.22
C CYS A 210 -6.25 3.09 6.58
N SER A 211 -5.31 3.66 5.84
CA SER A 211 -5.53 4.94 5.14
C SER A 211 -6.58 4.81 4.03
N ALA A 212 -6.49 3.73 3.23
CA ALA A 212 -7.43 3.46 2.16
C ALA A 212 -8.83 3.18 2.71
N HIS A 213 -8.95 2.40 3.79
CA HIS A 213 -10.20 2.11 4.46
C HIS A 213 -10.87 3.38 5.01
N GLU A 214 -10.11 4.22 5.72
CA GLU A 214 -10.65 5.47 6.24
C GLU A 214 -11.09 6.41 5.11
N PHE A 215 -10.30 6.54 4.04
CA PHE A 215 -10.71 7.26 2.83
C PHE A 215 -11.95 6.63 2.17
N GLY A 216 -12.02 5.30 2.11
CA GLY A 216 -13.09 4.52 1.49
C GLY A 216 -14.48 4.83 2.04
N ARG A 217 -14.55 5.30 3.28
CA ARG A 217 -15.80 5.72 3.93
C ARG A 217 -16.51 6.82 3.14
N ILE A 218 -15.79 7.72 2.46
CA ILE A 218 -16.46 8.71 1.59
C ILE A 218 -16.97 8.09 0.29
N LEU A 219 -16.25 7.10 -0.26
CA LEU A 219 -16.67 6.38 -1.45
C LEU A 219 -17.95 5.58 -1.18
N ASP A 220 -18.10 5.05 0.04
CA ASP A 220 -19.32 4.33 0.45
C ASP A 220 -20.55 5.25 0.58
N ILE A 221 -20.35 6.55 0.91
CA ILE A 221 -21.44 7.54 0.91
C ILE A 221 -21.82 7.90 -0.53
N LEU A 222 -20.83 8.10 -1.39
CA LEU A 222 -21.02 8.69 -2.71
C LEU A 222 -21.44 7.68 -3.77
N LEU A 223 -20.78 6.52 -3.79
CA LEU A 223 -20.79 5.61 -4.92
C LEU A 223 -21.66 4.37 -4.61
N PRO A 224 -22.64 4.05 -5.46
CA PRO A 224 -23.36 2.79 -5.36
C PRO A 224 -22.41 1.61 -5.66
N GLU A 225 -22.75 0.43 -5.13
CA GLU A 225 -22.04 -0.81 -5.46
C GLU A 225 -22.04 -1.06 -6.97
N GLY A 226 -20.87 -1.38 -7.53
CA GLY A 226 -20.69 -1.65 -8.95
C GLY A 226 -19.38 -1.12 -9.52
N GLU A 227 -19.29 -1.13 -10.85
CA GLU A 227 -18.06 -0.87 -11.61
C GLU A 227 -17.39 0.47 -11.26
N VAL A 228 -18.17 1.55 -11.12
CA VAL A 228 -17.61 2.88 -10.82
C VAL A 228 -16.96 2.89 -9.43
N LYS A 229 -17.59 2.27 -8.43
CA LYS A 229 -17.01 2.19 -7.07
C LYS A 229 -15.71 1.40 -7.06
N GLU A 230 -15.68 0.28 -7.77
CA GLU A 230 -14.47 -0.54 -7.92
C GLU A 230 -13.34 0.20 -8.64
N GLN A 231 -13.66 1.00 -9.67
CA GLN A 231 -12.68 1.85 -10.34
C GLN A 231 -12.08 2.90 -9.40
N PHE A 232 -12.90 3.54 -8.56
CA PHE A 232 -12.42 4.48 -7.55
C PHE A 232 -11.57 3.82 -6.48
N ARG A 233 -12.00 2.68 -5.94
CA ARG A 233 -11.24 1.90 -4.95
C ARG A 233 -9.90 1.46 -5.53
N THR A 234 -9.89 0.82 -6.69
CA THR A 234 -8.66 0.39 -7.38
C THR A 234 -7.70 1.56 -7.60
N ALA A 235 -8.21 2.70 -8.06
CA ALA A 235 -7.40 3.90 -8.28
C ALA A 235 -6.84 4.49 -6.97
N ALA A 236 -7.50 4.33 -5.81
CA ALA A 236 -6.97 4.77 -4.52
C ALA A 236 -5.81 3.89 -4.02
N LEU A 237 -5.78 2.62 -4.41
CA LEU A 237 -4.69 1.70 -4.08
C LEU A 237 -3.47 1.85 -5.01
N SER A 238 -3.64 2.54 -6.14
CA SER A 238 -2.60 2.72 -7.15
C SER A 238 -2.19 4.20 -7.30
N GLY A 239 -0.90 4.46 -7.56
CA GLY A 239 -0.40 5.82 -7.82
C GLY A 239 -0.95 6.46 -9.12
N ALA A 240 -1.48 5.63 -10.02
CA ALA A 240 -2.02 6.01 -11.33
C ALA A 240 -3.13 5.05 -11.78
N SER A 241 -3.93 5.48 -12.77
CA SER A 241 -4.99 4.67 -13.38
C SER A 241 -4.94 4.75 -14.90
N ASP A 242 -5.03 3.59 -15.55
CA ASP A 242 -5.24 3.47 -16.99
C ASP A 242 -6.70 3.75 -17.40
N VAL A 243 -7.64 3.59 -16.46
CA VAL A 243 -9.04 3.96 -16.65
C VAL A 243 -9.16 5.48 -16.63
N LYS A 244 -9.69 6.06 -17.72
CA LYS A 244 -9.98 7.50 -17.86
C LYS A 244 -11.48 7.72 -17.98
N MET A 245 -11.99 8.78 -17.37
CA MET A 245 -13.44 9.09 -17.28
C MET A 245 -13.75 10.47 -17.88
N VAL A 246 -13.18 10.76 -19.05
CA VAL A 246 -13.32 12.07 -19.73
C VAL A 246 -14.31 12.04 -20.89
N ASP A 247 -14.63 10.85 -21.40
CA ASP A 247 -15.61 10.66 -22.47
C ASP A 247 -17.04 11.00 -22.01
N ASP A 248 -17.91 11.29 -22.98
CA ASP A 248 -19.28 11.74 -22.73
C ASP A 248 -20.09 10.76 -21.86
N ASP A 249 -19.94 9.44 -22.09
CA ASP A 249 -20.68 8.42 -21.33
C ASP A 249 -20.19 8.37 -19.87
N SER A 250 -18.88 8.42 -19.65
CA SER A 250 -18.31 8.49 -18.31
C SER A 250 -18.71 9.76 -17.57
N GLN A 251 -18.68 10.93 -18.23
CA GLN A 251 -19.06 12.18 -17.60
C GLN A 251 -20.55 12.23 -17.27
N LEU A 252 -21.42 11.65 -18.11
CA LEU A 252 -22.84 11.52 -17.80
C LEU A 252 -23.07 10.66 -16.55
N LYS A 253 -22.42 9.48 -16.47
CA LYS A 253 -22.52 8.60 -15.31
C LYS A 253 -22.03 9.27 -14.03
N LEU A 254 -20.90 9.98 -14.09
CA LEU A 254 -20.39 10.72 -12.94
C LEU A 254 -21.33 11.88 -12.57
N GLY A 255 -21.92 12.57 -13.55
CA GLY A 255 -22.93 13.60 -13.32
C GLY A 255 -24.11 13.07 -12.51
N GLU A 256 -24.71 11.96 -12.94
CA GLU A 256 -25.84 11.31 -12.26
C GLU A 256 -25.53 10.95 -10.79
N ILE A 257 -24.27 10.62 -10.48
CA ILE A 257 -23.82 10.26 -9.14
C ILE A 257 -23.56 11.51 -8.27
N PHE A 258 -22.87 12.51 -8.80
CA PHE A 258 -22.32 13.60 -7.99
C PHE A 258 -23.17 14.87 -7.97
N GLU A 259 -23.96 15.15 -9.01
CA GLU A 259 -24.86 16.33 -9.06
C GLU A 259 -25.81 16.43 -7.84
N PRO A 260 -26.40 15.34 -7.32
CA PRO A 260 -27.28 15.42 -6.15
C PRO A 260 -26.60 15.95 -4.89
N TYR A 261 -25.27 15.89 -4.80
CA TYR A 261 -24.51 16.34 -3.63
C TYR A 261 -24.02 17.79 -3.74
N LEU A 262 -24.24 18.42 -4.89
CA LEU A 262 -23.75 19.76 -5.20
C LEU A 262 -24.89 20.77 -5.36
N ASP A 263 -24.60 22.01 -4.98
CA ASP A 263 -25.33 23.22 -5.37
C ASP A 263 -24.32 24.12 -6.10
N ASP A 264 -24.31 24.02 -7.43
CA ASP A 264 -23.28 24.58 -8.32
C ASP A 264 -21.86 24.06 -7.95
N TRP A 265 -21.00 24.89 -7.37
CA TRP A 265 -19.64 24.53 -6.94
C TRP A 265 -19.50 24.32 -5.42
N LEU A 266 -20.61 24.27 -4.70
CA LEU A 266 -20.68 24.09 -3.25
C LEU A 266 -21.30 22.73 -2.91
N LEU A 267 -20.94 22.16 -1.76
CA LEU A 267 -21.64 20.98 -1.24
C LEU A 267 -23.02 21.38 -0.72
N GLN A 268 -24.01 20.51 -0.90
CA GLN A 268 -25.29 20.66 -0.23
C GLN A 268 -25.15 20.40 1.28
N GLU A 269 -25.89 21.17 2.09
CA GLU A 269 -25.89 21.04 3.56
C GLU A 269 -26.20 19.61 4.04
N GLY A 270 -27.13 18.92 3.36
CA GLY A 270 -27.44 17.52 3.69
C GLY A 270 -26.24 16.59 3.52
N HIS A 271 -25.41 16.83 2.50
CA HIS A 271 -24.22 16.04 2.24
C HIS A 271 -23.04 16.42 3.17
N ILE A 272 -22.90 17.69 3.51
CA ILE A 272 -21.95 18.14 4.56
C ILE A 272 -22.23 17.41 5.87
N GLN A 273 -23.51 17.26 6.25
CA GLN A 273 -23.88 16.49 7.44
C GLN A 273 -23.56 15.01 7.30
N GLN A 274 -23.80 14.39 6.14
CA GLN A 274 -23.42 12.99 5.90
C GLN A 274 -21.92 12.74 6.08
N ILE A 275 -21.07 13.62 5.55
CA ILE A 275 -19.61 13.53 5.71
C ILE A 275 -19.23 13.76 7.19
N THR A 276 -19.83 14.76 7.82
CA THR A 276 -19.60 15.06 9.26
C THR A 276 -19.96 13.86 10.14
N ASP A 277 -21.08 13.20 9.86
CA ASP A 277 -21.52 12.02 10.61
C ASP A 277 -20.64 10.80 10.33
N CYS A 278 -20.26 10.61 9.06
CA CYS A 278 -19.37 9.52 8.68
C CYS A 278 -18.04 9.64 9.41
N TYR A 279 -17.37 10.79 9.37
CA TYR A 279 -16.07 10.95 10.00
C TYR A 279 -16.14 11.38 11.49
N GLU A 280 -17.30 11.26 12.13
CA GLU A 280 -17.53 11.56 13.55
C GLU A 280 -17.06 12.96 13.96
N LEU A 281 -17.28 13.94 13.09
CA LEU A 281 -16.74 15.29 13.24
C LEU A 281 -17.65 16.21 14.07
N GLN A 282 -18.77 15.77 14.64
CA GLN A 282 -19.76 16.69 15.22
C GLN A 282 -19.17 17.56 16.34
N GLU A 283 -18.41 16.92 17.24
CA GLU A 283 -17.87 17.51 18.47
C GLU A 283 -16.39 17.94 18.34
N VAL A 284 -15.78 17.79 17.14
CA VAL A 284 -14.38 18.18 16.91
C VAL A 284 -14.25 19.66 16.56
N SER A 285 -13.03 20.19 16.67
CA SER A 285 -12.78 21.61 16.40
C SER A 285 -13.03 22.01 14.93
N GLY A 286 -13.29 23.30 14.68
CA GLY A 286 -13.41 23.81 13.31
C GLY A 286 -12.15 23.57 12.46
N SER A 287 -10.96 23.56 13.08
CA SER A 287 -9.70 23.22 12.40
C SER A 287 -9.70 21.76 11.95
N GLU A 288 -10.01 20.82 12.83
CA GLU A 288 -10.01 19.39 12.48
C GLU A 288 -11.09 19.05 11.43
N LYS A 289 -12.25 19.73 11.49
CA LYS A 289 -13.26 19.67 10.42
C LYS A 289 -12.65 20.12 9.09
N ALA A 290 -12.02 21.29 9.09
CA ALA A 290 -11.42 21.87 7.89
C ALA A 290 -10.31 20.98 7.32
N GLU A 291 -9.44 20.41 8.16
CA GLU A 291 -8.39 19.49 7.72
C GLU A 291 -8.98 18.24 7.04
N THR A 292 -10.05 17.66 7.59
CA THR A 292 -10.73 16.51 6.98
C THR A 292 -11.32 16.87 5.61
N PHE A 293 -12.12 17.93 5.52
CA PHE A 293 -12.67 18.40 4.24
C PHE A 293 -11.57 18.76 3.24
N PHE A 294 -10.46 19.34 3.71
CA PHE A 294 -9.32 19.67 2.86
C PHE A 294 -8.65 18.42 2.28
N CYS A 295 -8.32 17.41 3.10
CA CYS A 295 -7.70 16.18 2.64
C CYS A 295 -8.58 15.44 1.64
N LEU A 296 -9.90 15.40 1.88
CA LEU A 296 -10.86 14.85 0.93
C LEU A 296 -10.87 15.66 -0.38
N GLY A 297 -10.88 16.99 -0.30
CA GLY A 297 -10.83 17.86 -1.48
C GLY A 297 -9.57 17.64 -2.32
N ALA A 298 -8.42 17.49 -1.67
CA ALA A 298 -7.16 17.14 -2.33
C ALA A 298 -7.23 15.75 -3.01
N ALA A 299 -7.86 14.77 -2.36
CA ALA A 299 -8.05 13.43 -2.94
C ALA A 299 -8.93 13.46 -4.20
N PHE A 300 -10.03 14.23 -4.20
CA PHE A 300 -10.86 14.39 -5.40
C PHE A 300 -10.18 15.24 -6.50
N CYS A 301 -9.29 16.16 -6.14
CA CYS A 301 -8.40 16.79 -7.11
C CYS A 301 -7.52 15.74 -7.80
N ARG A 302 -6.94 14.80 -7.03
CA ARG A 302 -6.13 13.70 -7.57
C ARG A 302 -6.93 12.79 -8.48
N TYR A 303 -8.14 12.40 -8.10
CA TYR A 303 -9.03 11.64 -8.98
C TYR A 303 -9.27 12.34 -10.32
N SER A 304 -9.50 13.65 -10.31
CA SER A 304 -9.73 14.42 -11.54
C SER A 304 -8.48 14.66 -12.39
N SER A 305 -7.29 14.29 -11.90
CA SER A 305 -6.00 14.57 -12.53
C SER A 305 -5.64 13.60 -13.65
N SER A 306 -4.66 14.00 -14.47
CA SER A 306 -4.12 13.16 -15.56
C SER A 306 -3.56 11.83 -15.08
N ALA A 307 -3.10 11.76 -13.82
CA ALA A 307 -2.57 10.52 -13.24
C ALA A 307 -3.68 9.49 -13.01
N VAL A 308 -4.91 9.91 -12.73
CA VAL A 308 -6.01 9.02 -12.34
C VAL A 308 -7.10 8.98 -13.42
N PHE A 309 -8.20 9.72 -13.31
CA PHE A 309 -9.32 9.63 -14.27
C PHE A 309 -9.29 10.70 -15.37
N GLY A 310 -8.44 11.71 -15.26
CA GLY A 310 -8.21 12.71 -16.30
C GLY A 310 -7.14 12.29 -17.31
N THR A 311 -7.01 13.09 -18.36
CA THR A 311 -5.90 13.07 -19.31
C THR A 311 -5.06 14.34 -19.14
N GLU A 312 -4.02 14.51 -19.96
CA GLU A 312 -3.23 15.75 -19.98
C GLU A 312 -4.06 16.99 -20.34
N TRP A 313 -5.14 16.81 -21.10
CA TRP A 313 -5.92 17.90 -21.71
C TRP A 313 -7.33 18.03 -21.15
N GLU A 314 -7.85 16.97 -20.54
CA GLU A 314 -9.23 16.87 -20.09
C GLU A 314 -9.30 16.29 -18.70
N SER A 315 -10.26 16.75 -17.91
CA SER A 315 -10.50 16.28 -16.54
C SER A 315 -12.00 16.09 -16.33
N PRO A 316 -12.44 15.06 -15.60
CA PRO A 316 -13.84 14.87 -15.25
C PRO A 316 -14.38 16.11 -14.51
N GLN A 317 -15.30 16.85 -15.14
CA GLN A 317 -15.67 18.18 -14.64
C GLN A 317 -16.37 18.11 -13.28
N ILE A 318 -17.26 17.13 -13.11
CA ILE A 318 -18.01 16.97 -11.87
C ILE A 318 -17.12 16.59 -10.67
N LEU A 319 -16.00 15.88 -10.90
CA LEU A 319 -15.03 15.59 -9.85
C LEU A 319 -14.26 16.85 -9.42
N ARG A 320 -13.97 17.77 -10.35
CA ARG A 320 -13.45 19.10 -10.00
C ARG A 320 -14.47 19.92 -9.22
N GLY A 321 -15.74 19.83 -9.61
CA GLY A 321 -16.87 20.42 -8.89
C GLY A 321 -16.92 19.96 -7.44
N TYR A 322 -16.88 18.65 -7.25
CA TYR A 322 -16.92 18.04 -5.93
C TYR A 322 -15.67 18.37 -5.08
N ALA A 323 -14.48 18.35 -5.68
CA ALA A 323 -13.26 18.81 -5.01
C ALA A 323 -13.35 20.28 -4.58
N SER A 324 -13.92 21.15 -5.43
CA SER A 324 -14.16 22.56 -5.07
C SER A 324 -15.12 22.66 -3.89
N GLY A 325 -16.23 21.92 -3.89
CA GLY A 325 -17.20 21.94 -2.79
C GLY A 325 -16.57 21.56 -1.45
N LEU A 326 -15.76 20.50 -1.43
CA LEU A 326 -15.02 20.08 -0.23
C LEU A 326 -14.04 21.15 0.27
N LEU A 327 -13.28 21.79 -0.63
CA LEU A 327 -12.31 22.83 -0.25
C LEU A 327 -13.00 24.13 0.19
N GLU A 328 -14.14 24.49 -0.42
CA GLU A 328 -14.98 25.61 0.02
C GLU A 328 -15.50 25.38 1.44
N GLU A 329 -15.96 24.16 1.72
CA GLU A 329 -16.41 23.77 3.06
C GLU A 329 -15.27 23.82 4.08
N ALA A 330 -14.09 23.30 3.74
CA ALA A 330 -12.90 23.43 4.58
C ALA A 330 -12.57 24.90 4.89
N HIS A 331 -12.58 25.76 3.86
CA HIS A 331 -12.31 27.18 4.02
C HIS A 331 -13.35 27.86 4.90
N ARG A 332 -14.63 27.52 4.75
CA ARG A 332 -15.72 28.05 5.60
C ARG A 332 -15.55 27.68 7.07
N GLN A 333 -15.10 26.45 7.36
CA GLN A 333 -14.89 25.96 8.73
C GLN A 333 -13.67 26.62 9.39
N HIS A 334 -12.56 26.76 8.66
CA HIS A 334 -11.34 27.38 9.19
C HIS A 334 -10.50 28.07 8.10
N PRO A 335 -10.76 29.35 7.78
CA PRO A 335 -10.07 30.05 6.70
C PRO A 335 -8.54 30.06 6.87
N ALA A 336 -8.05 30.24 8.10
CA ALA A 336 -6.62 30.32 8.41
C ALA A 336 -5.84 29.06 8.00
N LEU A 337 -6.52 27.91 7.83
CA LEU A 337 -5.92 26.68 7.30
C LEU A 337 -5.30 26.89 5.90
N PHE A 338 -5.81 27.83 5.12
CA PHE A 338 -5.38 28.11 3.74
C PHE A 338 -4.29 29.18 3.65
N ALA A 339 -3.84 29.75 4.77
CA ALA A 339 -2.78 30.74 4.75
C ALA A 339 -1.45 30.11 4.27
N ALA A 340 -0.75 30.81 3.39
CA ALA A 340 0.60 30.44 2.94
C ALA A 340 1.53 31.66 3.03
N GLU A 341 2.85 31.45 2.90
CA GLU A 341 3.86 32.48 3.11
C GLU A 341 3.62 33.75 2.25
N ASP A 342 3.13 33.55 1.02
CA ASP A 342 2.86 34.62 0.04
C ASP A 342 1.37 34.85 -0.26
N PHE A 343 0.45 34.16 0.43
CA PHE A 343 -0.99 34.23 0.14
C PHE A 343 -1.83 34.35 1.42
N THR A 344 -2.76 35.30 1.42
CA THR A 344 -3.88 35.27 2.36
C THR A 344 -4.78 34.06 2.10
N PRO A 345 -5.55 33.58 3.09
CA PRO A 345 -6.54 32.53 2.90
C PRO A 345 -7.47 32.73 1.69
N GLU A 346 -7.98 33.94 1.52
CA GLU A 346 -8.90 34.28 0.44
C GLU A 346 -8.22 34.29 -0.92
N GLU A 347 -6.97 34.77 -1.02
CA GLU A 347 -6.19 34.71 -2.27
C GLU A 347 -5.86 33.27 -2.66
N ARG A 348 -5.49 32.44 -1.67
CA ARG A 348 -5.23 31.02 -1.89
C ARG A 348 -6.49 30.30 -2.37
N MET A 349 -7.63 30.54 -1.72
CA MET A 349 -8.91 29.97 -2.16
C MET A 349 -9.34 30.50 -3.53
N GLY A 350 -9.03 31.76 -3.85
CA GLY A 350 -9.23 32.34 -5.19
C GLY A 350 -8.45 31.61 -6.28
N ASP A 351 -7.17 31.31 -6.06
CA ASP A 351 -6.35 30.51 -7.00
C ASP A 351 -6.90 29.08 -7.16
N ILE A 352 -7.26 28.42 -6.05
CA ILE A 352 -7.88 27.09 -6.07
C ILE A 352 -9.17 27.09 -6.92
N ARG A 353 -10.06 28.06 -6.70
CA ARG A 353 -11.30 28.23 -7.51
C ARG A 353 -10.96 28.43 -8.98
N GLY A 354 -10.00 29.30 -9.29
CA GLY A 354 -9.60 29.57 -10.67
C GLY A 354 -9.13 28.33 -11.42
N ARG A 355 -8.38 27.45 -10.74
CA ARG A 355 -7.86 26.19 -11.29
C ARG A 355 -8.94 25.13 -11.46
N LEU A 356 -9.82 24.96 -10.47
CA LEU A 356 -10.88 23.94 -10.51
C LEU A 356 -12.01 24.30 -11.47
N ARG A 357 -12.41 25.57 -11.50
CA ARG A 357 -13.55 26.05 -12.30
C ARG A 357 -13.19 26.34 -13.75
N GLY A 358 -11.90 26.51 -14.03
CA GLY A 358 -11.41 27.04 -15.30
C GLY A 358 -11.78 28.52 -15.40
N GLY A 359 -10.87 29.40 -14.98
CA GLY A 359 -11.10 30.85 -15.00
C GLY A 359 -11.46 31.40 -16.40
N ASP A 360 -11.85 32.68 -16.43
CA ASP A 360 -12.38 33.47 -17.58
C ASP A 360 -11.45 33.60 -18.81
N GLY A 361 -10.45 32.73 -18.99
CA GLY A 361 -9.50 32.74 -20.11
C GLY A 361 -9.24 31.39 -20.77
N GLY A 362 -9.92 30.31 -20.38
CA GLY A 362 -9.80 29.01 -21.05
C GLY A 362 -8.47 28.27 -20.85
N HIS A 363 -7.63 28.71 -19.91
CA HIS A 363 -6.39 28.00 -19.55
C HIS A 363 -6.71 26.92 -18.51
N PHE A 364 -6.95 25.71 -19.00
CA PHE A 364 -6.92 24.48 -18.19
C PHE A 364 -5.65 24.47 -17.35
N THR A 365 -5.79 24.50 -16.02
CA THR A 365 -4.66 24.29 -15.12
C THR A 365 -4.79 22.88 -14.60
N CYS A 366 -3.81 22.04 -14.93
CA CYS A 366 -3.84 20.61 -14.63
C CYS A 366 -4.12 20.38 -13.14
N THR A 367 -5.20 19.66 -12.83
CA THR A 367 -5.59 19.29 -11.47
C THR A 367 -4.54 18.41 -10.78
N ALA A 368 -3.60 17.82 -11.53
CA ALA A 368 -2.41 17.20 -10.96
C ALA A 368 -1.57 18.22 -10.19
N VAL A 369 -1.27 19.37 -10.80
CA VAL A 369 -0.48 20.44 -10.15
C VAL A 369 -1.21 20.97 -8.91
N LEU A 370 -2.53 21.14 -8.99
CA LEU A 370 -3.30 21.56 -7.83
C LEU A 370 -3.28 20.49 -6.72
N SER A 371 -3.43 19.21 -7.06
CA SER A 371 -3.32 18.11 -6.09
C SER A 371 -1.98 18.15 -5.37
N ASP A 372 -0.87 18.27 -6.09
CA ASP A 372 0.47 18.31 -5.51
C ASP A 372 0.63 19.51 -4.56
N ILE A 373 0.15 20.68 -4.96
CA ILE A 373 0.15 21.91 -4.15
C ILE A 373 -0.65 21.74 -2.84
N LEU A 374 -1.80 21.06 -2.90
CA LEU A 374 -2.65 20.80 -1.73
C LEU A 374 -2.01 19.77 -0.80
N VAL A 375 -1.42 18.71 -1.35
CA VAL A 375 -0.72 17.68 -0.58
C VAL A 375 0.50 18.27 0.14
N GLU A 376 1.36 19.02 -0.56
CA GLU A 376 2.52 19.67 0.05
C GLU A 376 2.11 20.61 1.20
N HIS A 377 1.00 21.34 1.03
CA HIS A 377 0.44 22.18 2.08
C HIS A 377 -0.02 21.37 3.29
N ALA A 378 -0.74 20.27 3.06
CA ALA A 378 -1.21 19.39 4.12
C ALA A 378 -0.07 18.68 4.85
N GLU A 379 0.96 18.22 4.15
CA GLU A 379 2.17 17.63 4.74
C GLU A 379 2.88 18.59 5.69
N LYS A 380 2.97 19.87 5.32
CA LYS A 380 3.62 20.89 6.14
C LYS A 380 2.82 21.28 7.38
N ASN A 381 1.49 21.32 7.28
CA ASN A 381 0.64 21.94 8.31
C ASN A 381 -0.16 20.93 9.16
N PHE A 382 -0.61 19.81 8.59
CA PHE A 382 -1.43 18.80 9.26
C PHE A 382 -1.14 17.37 8.74
N PRO A 383 0.14 16.91 8.83
CA PRO A 383 0.59 15.66 8.22
C PRO A 383 -0.12 14.41 8.76
N GLN A 384 -0.56 14.42 10.02
CA GLN A 384 -1.27 13.29 10.62
C GLN A 384 -2.65 13.08 9.98
N ARG A 385 -3.37 14.17 9.68
CA ARG A 385 -4.68 14.09 9.04
C ARG A 385 -4.55 13.62 7.59
N LEU A 386 -3.56 14.15 6.87
CA LEU A 386 -3.21 13.67 5.53
C LEU A 386 -2.83 12.18 5.55
N ALA A 387 -2.02 11.77 6.52
CA ALA A 387 -1.58 10.39 6.67
C ALA A 387 -2.71 9.40 6.99
N THR A 388 -3.87 9.90 7.40
CA THR A 388 -5.05 9.10 7.72
C THR A 388 -6.03 9.05 6.55
N LEU A 389 -6.27 10.19 5.89
CA LEU A 389 -7.37 10.34 4.91
C LEU A 389 -6.94 10.34 3.45
N TYR A 390 -5.66 10.56 3.17
CA TYR A 390 -5.17 10.62 1.79
C TYR A 390 -4.55 9.27 1.41
N PRO A 391 -4.97 8.61 0.32
CA PRO A 391 -4.44 7.29 -0.04
C PRO A 391 -2.91 7.26 -0.09
N MET A 392 -2.31 6.23 0.52
CA MET A 392 -0.84 6.15 0.64
C MET A 392 -0.15 6.08 -0.72
N ALA A 393 -0.79 5.45 -1.72
CA ALA A 393 -0.25 5.33 -3.08
C ALA A 393 -0.10 6.67 -3.81
N TRP A 394 -0.73 7.73 -3.30
CA TRP A 394 -0.72 9.07 -3.92
C TRP A 394 0.22 10.06 -3.23
N ARG A 395 0.88 9.64 -2.14
CA ARG A 395 1.81 10.48 -1.36
C ARG A 395 3.19 10.52 -1.98
#